data_AF-X1R1V7-F1
#
_entry.id   AF-X1R1V7-F1
#
_cell.length_a   1.000
_cell.length_b   1.000
_cell.length_c   1.000
_cell.angle_alpha   90.00
_cell.angle_beta   90.00
_cell.angle_gamma   90.00
#
_symmetry.space_group_name_H-M   'P 1'
#
loop_
_entity.id
_entity.type
_entity.pdbx_description
1 polymer ?
#
loop_
_entity_poly.entity_id
_entity_poly.type
_entity_poly.pdbx_seq_one_letter_code
_entity_poly.pdbx_strand_id
1 'polypeptide(L)'
;MAIKTLRPNAAGDETNITYQFPDSTFHWDKVDEEVADDETTKVYIERTTLGTTEERDLYALPDPAGLGLIAKVTVHFRARADVALHDGISYSRHMHACIKTHETIYKSGNIGGTDSWAPYSYDWEVNPFTGFPWTRVEIDALQLGVELYLSVAGGDPPPTVSLRCTQVYVEVDYTPSTWENIDGATTDPYNDTGAPSDGSGGHFSQHP
;
A
#
# COMPACT_ATOMS: atom_id res chain seq x y z
N MET A 1 -5.16 17.44 -0.40
CA MET A 1 -4.74 16.04 -0.24
C MET A 1 -3.81 15.70 -1.38
N ALA A 2 -2.70 15.05 -1.07
CA ALA A 2 -1.73 14.51 -2.02
C ALA A 2 -1.72 12.99 -1.92
N ILE A 3 -1.34 12.32 -3.01
CA ILE A 3 -1.26 10.86 -3.10
C ILE A 3 0.19 10.47 -3.33
N LYS A 4 0.68 9.50 -2.55
CA LYS A 4 1.98 8.86 -2.78
C LYS A 4 1.75 7.39 -3.14
N THR A 5 2.13 7.01 -4.36
CA THR A 5 2.15 5.61 -4.80
C THR A 5 3.45 4.95 -4.38
N LEU A 6 3.34 3.79 -3.73
CA LEU A 6 4.45 2.94 -3.29
C LEU A 6 4.26 1.56 -3.92
N ARG A 7 5.32 1.03 -4.54
CA ARG A 7 5.31 -0.26 -5.23
C ARG A 7 6.29 -1.21 -4.54
N PRO A 8 6.06 -2.53 -4.60
CA PRO A 8 7.02 -3.53 -4.16
C PRO A 8 8.44 -3.23 -4.65
N ASN A 9 9.44 -3.37 -3.77
CA ASN A 9 10.85 -3.23 -4.13
C ASN A 9 11.75 -4.36 -3.59
N ALA A 10 11.17 -5.27 -2.80
CA ALA A 10 11.79 -6.47 -2.30
C ALA A 10 10.72 -7.45 -1.80
N ALA A 11 11.13 -8.69 -1.55
CA ALA A 11 10.29 -9.65 -0.85
C ALA A 11 9.98 -9.13 0.57
N GLY A 12 8.73 -9.31 1.01
CA GLY A 12 8.35 -9.18 2.40
C GLY A 12 8.58 -10.50 3.13
N ASP A 13 7.83 -10.71 4.20
CA ASP A 13 8.06 -11.85 5.09
C ASP A 13 7.48 -13.17 4.58
N GLU A 14 6.60 -13.12 3.58
CA GLU A 14 5.95 -14.28 2.98
C GLU A 14 6.13 -14.27 1.46
N THR A 15 6.52 -15.41 0.91
CA THR A 15 6.59 -15.67 -0.53
C THR A 15 6.07 -17.09 -0.77
N ASN A 16 4.78 -17.27 -0.54
CA ASN A 16 4.11 -18.57 -0.48
C ASN A 16 3.20 -18.86 -1.68
N ILE A 17 2.90 -17.88 -2.55
CA ILE A 17 2.16 -18.13 -3.80
C ILE A 17 3.00 -19.05 -4.68
N THR A 18 2.47 -20.21 -5.05
CA THR A 18 3.26 -21.32 -5.59
C THR A 18 3.93 -21.00 -6.91
N TYR A 19 3.29 -20.19 -7.76
CA TYR A 19 3.77 -19.97 -9.11
C TYR A 19 3.98 -18.50 -9.43
N GLN A 20 4.95 -18.27 -10.31
CA GLN A 20 5.20 -16.99 -10.95
C GLN A 20 5.48 -17.18 -12.45
N PHE A 21 5.29 -16.12 -13.23
CA PHE A 21 5.65 -16.07 -14.64
C PHE A 21 6.31 -14.73 -14.96
N PRO A 22 7.44 -14.71 -15.67
CA PRO A 22 8.28 -15.85 -16.00
C PRO A 22 8.84 -16.52 -14.73
N ASP A 23 9.10 -17.84 -14.77
CA ASP A 23 9.65 -18.56 -13.63
C ASP A 23 11.15 -18.27 -13.44
N SER A 24 11.42 -17.07 -12.94
CA SER A 24 12.76 -16.53 -12.73
C SER A 24 12.69 -15.37 -11.74
N THR A 25 13.83 -15.03 -11.15
CA THR A 25 13.98 -13.90 -10.22
C THR A 25 13.06 -14.00 -9.00
N PHE A 26 12.20 -13.03 -8.71
CA PHE A 26 11.44 -12.94 -7.46
C PHE A 26 9.98 -12.57 -7.70
N HIS A 27 9.09 -12.96 -6.79
CA HIS A 27 7.66 -12.66 -6.93
C HIS A 27 7.35 -11.16 -6.91
N TRP A 28 8.09 -10.38 -6.10
CA TRP A 28 7.88 -8.94 -5.99
C TRP A 28 8.14 -8.21 -7.32
N ASP A 29 9.07 -8.69 -8.14
CA ASP A 29 9.36 -8.11 -9.47
C ASP A 29 8.35 -8.54 -10.55
N LYS A 30 7.39 -9.41 -10.19
CA LYS A 30 6.26 -9.78 -11.05
C LYS A 30 5.03 -8.91 -10.84
N VAL A 31 5.09 -8.01 -9.85
CA VAL A 31 3.94 -7.21 -9.42
C VAL A 31 4.29 -5.74 -9.15
N ASP A 32 5.54 -5.33 -9.33
CA ASP A 32 6.03 -3.97 -9.08
C ASP A 32 5.83 -2.99 -10.26
N GLU A 33 5.18 -3.46 -11.32
CA GLU A 33 5.01 -2.72 -12.57
C GLU A 33 4.31 -1.37 -12.37
N GLU A 34 4.77 -0.33 -13.08
CA GLU A 34 4.12 0.99 -13.07
C GLU A 34 2.83 0.98 -13.90
N VAL A 35 2.89 0.33 -15.05
CA VAL A 35 1.79 0.14 -15.99
C VAL A 35 1.57 -1.35 -16.13
N ALA A 36 0.32 -1.79 -15.97
CA ALA A 36 -0.01 -3.20 -16.01
C ALA A 36 0.32 -3.86 -17.36
N ASP A 37 1.00 -5.01 -17.30
CA ASP A 37 1.44 -5.82 -18.43
C ASP A 37 0.66 -7.15 -18.57
N ASP A 38 -0.22 -7.41 -17.59
CA ASP A 38 -1.21 -8.49 -17.54
C ASP A 38 -0.58 -9.90 -17.57
N GLU A 39 -0.23 -10.36 -18.76
CA GLU A 39 0.24 -11.72 -18.97
C GLU A 39 1.74 -11.87 -18.90
N THR A 40 2.47 -10.76 -18.92
CA THR A 40 3.91 -10.77 -19.12
C THR A 40 4.61 -11.08 -17.81
N THR A 41 4.17 -10.48 -16.71
CA THR A 41 4.65 -10.74 -15.36
C THR A 41 3.49 -10.98 -14.39
N LYS A 42 3.53 -12.06 -13.60
CA LYS A 42 2.47 -12.38 -12.64
C LYS A 42 2.87 -13.39 -11.59
N VAL A 43 2.22 -13.33 -10.44
CA VAL A 43 2.11 -14.43 -9.47
C VAL A 43 0.76 -15.11 -9.60
N TYR A 44 0.68 -16.42 -9.36
CA TYR A 44 -0.57 -17.15 -9.50
C TYR A 44 -0.64 -18.44 -8.71
N ILE A 45 -1.87 -18.87 -8.45
CA ILE A 45 -2.20 -20.23 -8.04
C ILE A 45 -3.01 -20.91 -9.12
N GLU A 46 -2.80 -22.21 -9.30
CA GLU A 46 -3.55 -23.05 -10.21
C GLU A 46 -3.93 -24.35 -9.52
N ARG A 47 -5.15 -24.81 -9.81
CA ARG A 47 -5.65 -26.12 -9.37
C ARG A 47 -6.17 -26.92 -10.55
N THR A 48 -5.78 -28.18 -10.57
CA THR A 48 -6.26 -29.22 -11.51
C THR A 48 -6.96 -30.37 -10.77
N THR A 49 -7.16 -30.24 -9.45
CA THR A 49 -7.80 -31.25 -8.59
C THR A 49 -8.79 -30.60 -7.63
N LEU A 50 -9.73 -31.40 -7.11
CA LEU A 50 -10.68 -30.97 -6.09
C LEU A 50 -9.98 -30.59 -4.79
N GLY A 51 -10.50 -29.59 -4.09
CA GLY A 51 -9.96 -29.09 -2.83
C GLY A 51 -9.81 -27.58 -2.80
N THR A 52 -9.11 -27.10 -1.78
CA THR A 52 -8.93 -25.68 -1.51
C THR A 52 -7.44 -25.33 -1.41
N THR A 53 -7.08 -24.17 -1.95
CA THR A 53 -5.75 -23.55 -1.85
C THR A 53 -5.93 -22.09 -1.45
N GLU A 54 -5.13 -21.63 -0.48
CA GLU A 54 -5.06 -20.24 -0.04
C GLU A 54 -3.58 -19.92 0.18
N GLU A 55 -3.05 -18.99 -0.61
CA GLU A 55 -1.63 -18.65 -0.62
C GLU A 55 -1.46 -17.13 -0.70
N ARG A 56 -0.43 -16.61 -0.03
CA ARG A 56 -0.22 -15.18 0.14
C ARG A 56 1.26 -14.85 0.01
N ASP A 57 1.50 -13.72 -0.63
CA ASP A 57 2.79 -13.06 -0.64
C ASP A 57 2.67 -11.70 0.05
N LEU A 58 3.75 -11.34 0.74
CA LEU A 58 3.97 -10.01 1.27
C LEU A 58 5.19 -9.40 0.59
N TYR A 59 5.18 -8.08 0.43
CA TYR A 59 6.16 -7.30 -0.28
C TYR A 59 6.57 -6.09 0.55
N ALA A 60 7.87 -5.85 0.64
CA ALA A 60 8.41 -4.65 1.24
C ALA A 60 8.21 -3.44 0.32
N LEU A 61 8.10 -2.26 0.93
CA LEU A 61 7.94 -0.98 0.25
C LEU A 61 9.19 -0.11 0.39
N PRO A 62 9.47 0.77 -0.58
CA PRO A 62 10.49 1.80 -0.42
C PRO A 62 10.08 2.82 0.64
N ASP A 63 11.08 3.48 1.25
CA ASP A 63 10.85 4.57 2.20
C ASP A 63 10.00 5.70 1.55
N PRO A 64 8.80 5.99 2.08
CA PRO A 64 7.92 7.03 1.58
C PRO A 64 8.33 8.41 2.09
N ALA A 65 9.49 8.92 1.67
CA ALA A 65 9.94 10.27 2.02
C ALA A 65 8.87 11.35 1.73
N GLY A 66 8.73 12.30 2.67
CA GLY A 66 7.90 13.50 2.50
C GLY A 66 6.40 13.35 2.81
N LEU A 67 5.96 12.27 3.46
CA LEU A 67 4.58 12.20 3.96
C LEU A 67 4.36 13.16 5.13
N GLY A 68 3.19 13.82 5.14
CA GLY A 68 2.67 14.59 6.27
C GLY A 68 1.61 13.79 7.04
N LEU A 69 0.47 14.40 7.37
CA LEU A 69 -0.62 13.70 8.06
C LEU A 69 -1.32 12.73 7.11
N ILE A 70 -1.28 11.43 7.42
CA ILE A 70 -1.85 10.37 6.58
C ILE A 70 -3.34 10.21 6.91
N ALA A 71 -4.18 10.21 5.87
CA ALA A 71 -5.61 10.04 5.97
C ALA A 71 -6.06 8.60 5.73
N LYS A 72 -5.44 7.90 4.76
CA LYS A 72 -5.69 6.46 4.52
C LYS A 72 -4.57 5.80 3.73
N VAL A 73 -4.59 4.47 3.78
CA VAL A 73 -3.79 3.58 2.96
C VAL A 73 -4.75 2.79 2.07
N THR A 74 -4.60 2.87 0.76
CA THR A 74 -5.35 2.04 -0.19
C THR A 74 -4.41 1.05 -0.84
N VAL A 75 -4.69 -0.25 -0.71
CA VAL A 75 -4.00 -1.27 -1.51
C VAL A 75 -4.75 -1.44 -2.81
N HIS A 76 -4.03 -1.38 -3.91
CA HIS A 76 -4.51 -1.68 -5.25
C HIS A 76 -3.85 -2.95 -5.76
N PHE A 77 -4.62 -3.76 -6.47
CA PHE A 77 -4.08 -4.90 -7.19
C PHE A 77 -4.85 -5.17 -8.47
N ARG A 78 -4.17 -5.75 -9.45
CA ARG A 78 -4.76 -6.15 -10.72
C ARG A 78 -4.70 -7.65 -10.86
N ALA A 79 -5.86 -8.26 -11.05
CA ALA A 79 -5.99 -9.70 -11.01
C ALA A 79 -7.06 -10.22 -11.97
N ARG A 80 -7.01 -11.52 -12.23
CA ARG A 80 -8.04 -12.26 -12.95
C ARG A 80 -8.14 -13.70 -12.45
N ALA A 81 -9.25 -14.34 -12.76
CA ALA A 81 -9.55 -15.72 -12.42
C ALA A 81 -10.00 -16.49 -13.67
N ASP A 82 -9.17 -17.43 -14.13
CA ASP A 82 -9.47 -18.25 -15.29
C ASP A 82 -10.12 -19.56 -14.84
N VAL A 83 -11.29 -19.87 -15.41
CA VAL A 83 -12.04 -21.09 -15.10
C VAL A 83 -12.40 -21.81 -16.40
N ALA A 84 -11.97 -23.06 -16.53
CA ALA A 84 -12.52 -23.95 -17.56
C ALA A 84 -13.89 -24.48 -17.10
N LEU A 85 -14.97 -23.80 -17.52
CA LEU A 85 -16.34 -24.20 -17.16
C LEU A 85 -16.68 -25.59 -17.73
N HIS A 86 -17.17 -26.48 -16.87
CA HIS A 86 -17.83 -27.73 -17.26
C HIS A 86 -19.04 -27.96 -16.33
N ASP A 87 -19.96 -28.81 -16.75
CA ASP A 87 -21.17 -29.12 -15.97
C ASP A 87 -20.83 -29.81 -14.64
N GLY A 88 -21.61 -29.50 -13.59
CA GLY A 88 -21.50 -30.16 -12.28
C GLY A 88 -20.36 -29.68 -11.37
N ILE A 89 -19.73 -28.54 -11.69
CA ILE A 89 -18.65 -27.94 -10.89
C ILE A 89 -19.19 -26.82 -10.01
N SER A 90 -18.74 -26.80 -8.75
CA SER A 90 -18.84 -25.64 -7.85
C SER A 90 -17.43 -25.12 -7.55
N TYR A 91 -17.25 -23.80 -7.60
CA TYR A 91 -15.96 -23.19 -7.29
C TYR A 91 -16.13 -21.87 -6.55
N SER A 92 -15.11 -21.51 -5.78
CA SER A 92 -14.98 -20.20 -5.13
C SER A 92 -13.62 -19.61 -5.46
N ARG A 93 -13.62 -18.33 -5.83
CA ARG A 93 -12.43 -17.58 -6.25
C ARG A 93 -12.44 -16.23 -5.53
N HIS A 94 -11.63 -16.14 -4.50
CA HIS A 94 -11.51 -14.94 -3.70
C HIS A 94 -10.08 -14.46 -3.69
N MET A 95 -9.94 -13.16 -3.55
CA MET A 95 -8.67 -12.49 -3.34
C MET A 95 -8.83 -11.57 -2.15
N HIS A 96 -7.72 -11.28 -1.51
CA HIS A 96 -7.67 -10.29 -0.45
C HIS A 96 -6.52 -9.33 -0.69
N ALA A 97 -6.78 -8.04 -0.49
CA ALA A 97 -5.72 -7.10 -0.22
C ALA A 97 -5.16 -7.42 1.16
N CYS A 98 -3.84 -7.47 1.29
CA CYS A 98 -3.17 -7.74 2.56
C CYS A 98 -2.24 -6.58 2.92
N ILE A 99 -2.13 -6.32 4.22
CA ILE A 99 -1.11 -5.45 4.79
C ILE A 99 -0.52 -6.12 6.03
N LYS A 100 0.74 -5.80 6.34
CA LYS A 100 1.37 -6.15 7.61
C LYS A 100 1.84 -4.88 8.29
N THR A 101 1.40 -4.68 9.53
CA THR A 101 1.81 -3.57 10.40
C THR A 101 1.94 -4.11 11.83
N HIS A 102 2.91 -3.61 12.60
CA HIS A 102 3.16 -4.10 13.98
C HIS A 102 3.28 -5.63 14.04
N GLU A 103 4.03 -6.22 13.11
CA GLU A 103 4.20 -7.67 12.97
C GLU A 103 2.93 -8.49 12.73
N THR A 104 1.78 -7.83 12.50
CA THR A 104 0.47 -8.48 12.37
C THR A 104 -0.08 -8.27 10.96
N ILE A 105 -0.54 -9.38 10.36
CA ILE A 105 -1.12 -9.38 9.01
C ILE A 105 -2.63 -9.13 9.11
N TYR A 106 -3.12 -8.22 8.30
CA TYR A 106 -4.53 -7.92 8.11
C TYR A 106 -4.92 -8.13 6.66
N LYS A 107 -6.13 -8.63 6.44
CA LYS A 107 -6.70 -8.84 5.11
C LYS A 107 -8.04 -8.15 4.94
N SER A 108 -8.35 -7.75 3.72
CA SER A 108 -9.69 -7.30 3.34
C SER A 108 -10.72 -8.43 3.48
N GLY A 109 -12.01 -8.11 3.33
CA GLY A 109 -13.02 -9.13 3.04
C GLY A 109 -12.80 -9.81 1.67
N ASN A 110 -13.63 -10.80 1.35
CA ASN A 110 -13.55 -11.54 0.09
C ASN A 110 -13.78 -10.61 -1.11
N ILE A 111 -12.81 -10.52 -2.02
CA ILE A 111 -12.94 -9.82 -3.30
C ILE A 111 -13.08 -10.88 -4.40
N GLY A 112 -14.20 -10.87 -5.12
CA GLY A 112 -14.48 -11.86 -6.18
C GLY A 112 -13.66 -11.58 -7.44
N GLY A 113 -12.96 -12.61 -7.95
CA GLY A 113 -12.21 -12.52 -9.21
C GLY A 113 -13.11 -12.59 -10.46
N THR A 114 -12.78 -11.80 -11.47
CA THR A 114 -13.41 -11.82 -12.81
C THR A 114 -12.59 -12.65 -13.80
N ASP A 115 -13.21 -13.07 -14.91
CA ASP A 115 -12.57 -13.82 -16.02
C ASP A 115 -11.71 -12.94 -16.95
N SER A 116 -11.62 -11.65 -16.64
CA SER A 116 -10.77 -10.67 -17.31
C SER A 116 -9.96 -9.91 -16.29
N TRP A 117 -8.82 -9.36 -16.71
CA TRP A 117 -7.97 -8.53 -15.86
C TRP A 117 -8.70 -7.27 -15.42
N ALA A 118 -8.97 -7.20 -14.12
CA ALA A 118 -9.67 -6.09 -13.50
C ALA A 118 -8.83 -5.48 -12.37
N PRO A 119 -8.92 -4.15 -12.17
CA PRO A 119 -8.38 -3.52 -10.98
C PRO A 119 -9.29 -3.78 -9.78
N TYR A 120 -8.67 -3.95 -8.62
CA TYR A 120 -9.31 -4.09 -7.32
C TYR A 120 -8.60 -3.19 -6.32
N SER A 121 -9.30 -2.81 -5.26
CA SER A 121 -8.70 -2.06 -4.16
C SER A 121 -9.39 -2.29 -2.84
N TYR A 122 -8.71 -1.94 -1.75
CA TYR A 122 -9.27 -1.90 -0.42
C TYR A 122 -8.62 -0.78 0.40
N ASP A 123 -9.46 -0.06 1.15
CA ASP A 123 -9.07 1.11 1.94
C ASP A 123 -8.94 0.75 3.43
N TRP A 124 -7.81 1.15 4.03
CA TRP A 124 -7.61 1.22 5.47
C TRP A 124 -7.50 2.69 5.88
N GLU A 125 -8.61 3.27 6.35
CA GLU A 125 -8.67 4.65 6.86
C GLU A 125 -7.84 4.84 8.14
N VAL A 126 -7.75 3.79 8.96
CA VAL A 126 -6.94 3.75 10.18
C VAL A 126 -6.05 2.53 10.16
N ASN A 127 -4.97 2.57 10.94
CA ASN A 127 -4.15 1.39 11.15
C ASN A 127 -5.00 0.35 11.91
N PRO A 128 -5.22 -0.85 11.35
CA PRO A 128 -6.12 -1.84 11.96
C PRO A 128 -5.57 -2.45 13.25
N PHE A 129 -4.27 -2.29 13.53
CA PHE A 129 -3.65 -2.71 14.78
C PHE A 129 -3.90 -1.69 15.90
N THR A 130 -3.69 -0.41 15.63
CA THR A 130 -3.77 0.64 16.67
C THR A 130 -5.17 1.24 16.79
N GLY A 131 -5.99 1.18 15.74
CA GLY A 131 -7.28 1.86 15.65
C GLY A 131 -7.17 3.38 15.48
N PHE A 132 -5.98 3.90 15.20
CA PHE A 132 -5.69 5.34 15.05
C PHE A 132 -5.25 5.68 13.62
N PRO A 133 -5.24 6.98 13.25
CA PRO A 133 -4.68 7.41 11.98
C PRO A 133 -3.26 6.89 11.79
N TRP A 134 -2.94 6.52 10.54
CA TRP A 134 -1.63 6.02 10.18
C TRP A 134 -0.53 7.03 10.50
N THR A 135 0.55 6.54 11.07
CA THR A 135 1.77 7.30 11.29
C THR A 135 2.80 7.01 10.22
N ARG A 136 3.76 7.93 10.05
CA ARG A 136 4.87 7.73 9.10
C ARG A 136 5.64 6.44 9.38
N VAL A 137 5.97 6.19 10.64
CA VAL A 137 6.73 5.00 11.07
C VAL A 137 5.99 3.71 10.70
N GLU A 138 4.66 3.71 10.77
CA GLU A 138 3.86 2.55 10.37
C GLU A 138 3.88 2.33 8.86
N ILE A 139 3.90 3.39 8.03
CA ILE A 139 4.07 3.24 6.58
C ILE A 139 5.49 2.78 6.24
N ASP A 140 6.51 3.30 6.94
CA ASP A 140 7.91 2.91 6.71
C ASP A 140 8.14 1.41 7.01
N ALA A 141 7.38 0.84 7.95
CA ALA A 141 7.43 -0.58 8.31
C ALA A 141 6.34 -1.43 7.60
N LEU A 142 5.50 -0.84 6.76
CA LEU A 142 4.39 -1.51 6.12
C LEU A 142 4.91 -2.53 5.09
N GLN A 143 4.40 -3.75 5.16
CA GLN A 143 4.43 -4.66 4.01
C GLN A 143 3.03 -4.71 3.41
N LEU A 144 2.95 -4.74 2.07
CA LEU A 144 1.70 -4.95 1.35
C LEU A 144 1.66 -6.38 0.82
N GLY A 145 0.49 -6.89 0.47
CA GLY A 145 0.40 -8.21 -0.14
C GLY A 145 -0.90 -8.48 -0.84
N VAL A 146 -0.95 -9.66 -1.43
CA VAL A 146 -2.15 -10.24 -2.02
C VAL A 146 -2.25 -11.69 -1.59
N GLU A 147 -3.46 -12.10 -1.21
CA GLU A 147 -3.80 -13.49 -0.95
C GLU A 147 -4.74 -13.98 -2.04
N LEU A 148 -4.45 -15.17 -2.58
CA LEU A 148 -5.24 -15.83 -3.61
C LEU A 148 -5.89 -17.07 -3.01
N TYR A 149 -7.21 -17.19 -3.18
CA TYR A 149 -8.00 -18.30 -2.66
C TYR A 149 -8.78 -18.99 -3.79
N LEU A 150 -8.54 -20.27 -3.97
CA LEU A 150 -9.30 -21.14 -4.88
C LEU A 150 -9.88 -22.32 -4.11
N SER A 151 -11.18 -22.57 -4.30
CA SER A 151 -11.81 -23.83 -3.91
C SER A 151 -12.53 -24.43 -5.11
N VAL A 152 -12.35 -25.73 -5.35
CA VAL A 152 -12.96 -26.48 -6.45
C VAL A 152 -13.60 -27.75 -5.89
N ALA A 153 -14.88 -27.95 -6.18
CA ALA A 153 -15.65 -29.14 -5.81
C ALA A 153 -16.50 -29.62 -6.99
N GLY A 154 -16.61 -30.93 -7.17
CA GLY A 154 -17.35 -31.52 -8.30
C GLY A 154 -16.64 -31.39 -9.66
N GLY A 155 -17.21 -32.05 -10.66
CA GLY A 155 -16.60 -32.26 -11.98
C GLY A 155 -15.71 -33.51 -12.04
N ASP A 156 -15.87 -34.30 -13.10
CA ASP A 156 -15.00 -35.44 -13.44
C ASP A 156 -14.71 -35.41 -14.95
N PRO A 157 -13.46 -35.13 -15.40
CA PRO A 157 -12.33 -34.74 -14.56
C PRO A 157 -12.50 -33.34 -13.94
N PRO A 158 -11.82 -33.03 -12.82
CA PRO A 158 -11.81 -31.70 -12.25
C PRO A 158 -11.28 -30.66 -13.26
N PRO A 159 -11.87 -29.44 -13.30
CA PRO A 159 -11.42 -28.39 -14.20
C PRO A 159 -10.04 -27.86 -13.79
N THR A 160 -9.35 -27.23 -14.74
CA THR A 160 -8.25 -26.32 -14.41
C THR A 160 -8.82 -24.95 -14.04
N VAL A 161 -8.44 -24.46 -12.87
CA VAL A 161 -8.86 -23.16 -12.35
C VAL A 161 -7.62 -22.42 -11.86
N SER A 162 -7.49 -21.14 -12.20
CA SER A 162 -6.36 -20.33 -11.73
C SER A 162 -6.78 -18.93 -11.29
N LEU A 163 -6.03 -18.37 -10.36
CA LEU A 163 -6.11 -16.97 -9.92
C LEU A 163 -4.74 -16.35 -10.11
N ARG A 164 -4.71 -15.17 -10.72
CA ARG A 164 -3.47 -14.53 -11.21
C ARG A 164 -3.47 -13.06 -10.81
N CYS A 165 -2.30 -12.54 -10.43
CA CYS A 165 -2.09 -11.13 -10.10
C CYS A 165 -0.82 -10.61 -10.79
N THR A 166 -0.93 -9.46 -11.47
CA THR A 166 0.14 -8.84 -12.28
C THR A 166 0.67 -7.55 -11.65
N GLN A 167 -0.11 -6.90 -10.79
CA GLN A 167 0.26 -5.60 -10.22
C GLN A 167 -0.26 -5.52 -8.80
N VAL A 168 0.57 -5.05 -7.87
CA VAL A 168 0.15 -4.69 -6.51
C VAL A 168 0.88 -3.42 -6.08
N TYR A 169 0.16 -2.46 -5.50
CA TYR A 169 0.76 -1.23 -4.99
C TYR A 169 -0.11 -0.61 -3.88
N VAL A 170 0.46 0.34 -3.16
CA VAL A 170 -0.24 1.14 -2.15
C VAL A 170 -0.30 2.59 -2.59
N GLU A 171 -1.45 3.21 -2.41
CA GLU A 171 -1.61 4.67 -2.42
C GLU A 171 -1.78 5.16 -0.98
N VAL A 172 -0.92 6.09 -0.57
CA VAL A 172 -1.02 6.77 0.72
C VAL A 172 -1.59 8.15 0.47
N ASP A 173 -2.79 8.40 0.98
CA ASP A 173 -3.40 9.72 0.96
C ASP A 173 -2.93 10.52 2.17
N TYR A 174 -2.38 11.71 1.93
CA TYR A 174 -1.84 12.54 3.00
C TYR A 174 -2.03 14.04 2.77
N THR A 175 -1.98 14.80 3.86
CA THR A 175 -1.84 16.25 3.82
C THR A 175 -0.36 16.60 3.98
N PRO A 176 0.29 17.21 2.98
CA PRO A 176 1.68 17.65 3.11
C PRO A 176 1.85 18.60 4.29
N SER A 177 2.98 18.48 5.00
CA SER A 177 3.34 19.46 6.03
C SER A 177 3.69 20.78 5.35
N THR A 178 2.85 21.80 5.50
CA THR A 178 3.24 23.17 5.20
C THR A 178 4.02 23.72 6.40
N TRP A 179 5.13 24.40 6.13
CA TRP A 179 5.94 25.08 7.16
C TRP A 179 5.13 26.11 7.97
N GLU A 180 3.98 26.55 7.47
CA GLU A 180 3.03 27.41 8.21
C GLU A 180 2.38 26.75 9.44
N ASN A 181 2.44 25.41 9.58
CA ASN A 181 1.85 24.70 10.73
C ASN A 181 2.83 24.42 11.87
N ILE A 182 4.07 24.94 11.83
CA ILE A 182 5.04 24.80 12.92
C ILE A 182 5.13 26.05 13.82
N ASP A 183 4.66 27.21 13.36
CA ASP A 183 4.74 28.48 14.11
C ASP A 183 3.49 28.82 14.95
N GLY A 184 2.54 27.90 15.06
CA GLY A 184 1.37 28.05 15.94
C GLY A 184 1.67 28.04 17.45
N ALA A 185 2.94 27.90 17.84
CA ALA A 185 3.38 27.95 19.22
C ALA A 185 4.72 28.71 19.39
N THR A 186 4.85 29.91 18.85
CA THR A 186 5.63 30.95 19.55
C THR A 186 4.90 32.29 19.45
N THR A 187 4.11 32.63 20.48
CA THR A 187 4.13 34.05 20.88
C THR A 187 5.55 34.30 21.35
N ASP A 188 6.43 34.73 20.45
CA ASP A 188 7.68 35.33 20.85
C ASP A 188 7.34 36.68 21.51
N PRO A 189 7.54 36.85 22.83
CA PRO A 189 7.34 38.13 23.48
C PRO A 189 8.43 39.16 23.11
N TYR A 190 9.40 38.83 22.25
CA TYR A 190 10.51 39.69 21.86
C TYR A 190 10.42 40.29 20.45
N ASN A 191 9.22 40.62 19.96
CA ASN A 191 9.14 41.68 18.95
C ASN A 191 9.22 43.07 19.62
N ASP A 192 10.37 43.32 20.23
CA ASP A 192 10.80 44.64 20.68
C ASP A 192 11.28 45.44 19.46
N THR A 193 10.33 46.00 18.71
CA THR A 193 10.60 47.16 17.85
C THR A 193 10.13 48.45 18.52
N GLY A 194 10.22 48.51 19.86
CA GLY A 194 9.96 49.69 20.66
C GLY A 194 11.22 50.53 20.86
N ALA A 195 12.00 50.80 19.82
CA ALA A 195 13.06 51.79 19.89
C ALA A 195 12.43 53.20 19.98
N PRO A 196 12.59 53.95 21.08
CA PRO A 196 12.16 55.33 21.13
C PRO A 196 13.14 56.16 20.29
N SER A 197 12.62 56.92 19.33
CA SER A 197 13.33 58.03 18.72
C SER A 197 13.42 59.18 19.73
N ASP A 198 14.60 59.49 20.26
CA ASP A 198 14.87 60.80 20.85
C ASP A 198 16.04 61.51 20.13
N GLY A 199 15.66 62.49 19.31
CA GLY A 199 16.57 63.53 18.88
C GLY A 199 16.80 64.55 20.00
N SER A 200 17.80 65.40 19.79
CA SER A 200 18.28 66.53 20.61
C SER A 200 19.13 66.12 21.82
N GLY A 201 20.32 66.66 22.10
CA GLY A 201 20.97 67.90 21.68
C GLY A 201 21.85 68.30 22.87
N GLY A 202 23.18 68.36 22.70
CA GLY A 202 24.08 68.58 23.83
C GLY A 202 25.42 69.18 23.42
N HIS A 203 25.46 70.50 23.40
CA HIS A 203 26.60 71.40 23.28
C HIS A 203 27.89 70.91 23.98
N PHE A 204 29.03 71.00 23.29
CA PHE A 204 30.35 71.10 23.93
C PHE A 204 31.13 72.31 23.41
N SER A 205 31.21 73.34 24.25
CA SER A 205 32.01 74.57 24.20
C SER A 205 31.85 75.16 25.62
N GLN A 206 32.84 75.50 26.46
CA GLN A 206 34.25 75.84 26.34
C GLN A 206 34.99 75.67 27.70
N HIS A 207 36.32 75.43 27.64
CA HIS A 207 37.43 76.03 28.45
C HIS A 207 37.48 75.91 30.00
N PRO A 208 38.65 76.07 30.67
CA PRO A 208 39.91 76.74 30.28
C PRO A 208 40.99 75.84 29.69
#